data_AF-A0A3C1V4N9-F1
#
_entry.id   AF-A0A3C1V4N9-F1
#
_cell.length_a   1.000
_cell.length_b   1.000
_cell.length_c   1.000
_cell.angle_alpha   90.00
_cell.angle_beta   90.00
_cell.angle_gamma   90.00
#
_symmetry.space_group_name_H-M   'P 1'
#
loop_
_entity.id
_entity.type
_entity.pdbx_description
1 polymer ?
#
loop_
_entity_poly.entity_id
_entity_poly.type
_entity_poly.pdbx_seq_one_letter_code
_entity_poly.pdbx_strand_id
1 'polypeptide(L)'
;VFLFTLLTVGFITPVTSLLAALGWASLLHRGPMLAGPADDTMAILLWCLVIGASGEHFSVDAMVHRRLGWHSGRPRVRTRMAVGLLQVHAAVISLAALLAQLKGDVWWNGTAVWWIATRKPGRVVDITGLLLQSEYLCNVLTHGVIVWEAIVAVGIWFTLSQKMVARTGLVVWPIVGILTACPLWGLAMATLTIPLTQLVNDA
;
A
#
# COMPACT_ATOMS: atom_id res chain seq x y z
N VAL A 1 -13.23 -14.28 5.25
CA VAL A 1 -12.74 -14.98 4.03
C VAL A 1 -13.75 -14.91 2.90
N PHE A 2 -14.97 -15.42 3.06
CA PHE A 2 -16.01 -15.44 2.00
C PHE A 2 -16.29 -14.07 1.34
N LEU A 3 -16.40 -12.99 2.14
CA LEU A 3 -16.61 -11.64 1.58
C LEU A 3 -15.43 -11.17 0.72
N PHE A 4 -14.19 -11.46 1.15
CA PHE A 4 -13.00 -11.10 0.39
C PHE A 4 -12.89 -11.89 -0.90
N THR A 5 -13.25 -13.18 -0.90
CA THR A 5 -13.26 -13.98 -2.14
C THR A 5 -14.27 -13.45 -3.15
N LEU A 6 -15.47 -13.03 -2.70
CA LEU A 6 -16.45 -12.40 -3.57
C LEU A 6 -15.97 -11.05 -4.12
N LEU A 7 -15.31 -10.25 -3.28
CA LEU A 7 -14.71 -8.97 -3.68
C LEU A 7 -13.60 -9.17 -4.72
N THR A 8 -12.73 -10.16 -4.54
CA THR A 8 -11.65 -10.48 -5.49
C THR A 8 -12.18 -10.94 -6.84
N VAL A 9 -13.26 -11.73 -6.86
CA VAL A 9 -13.93 -12.14 -8.10
C VAL A 9 -14.73 -10.99 -8.73
N GLY A 10 -15.10 -9.99 -7.94
CA GLY A 10 -15.91 -8.86 -8.38
C GLY A 10 -17.36 -9.27 -8.64
N PHE A 11 -17.96 -9.99 -7.70
CA PHE A 11 -19.38 -10.35 -7.72
C PHE A 11 -20.16 -9.42 -6.80
N ILE A 12 -21.14 -8.69 -7.34
CA ILE A 12 -21.91 -7.65 -6.64
C ILE A 12 -20.95 -6.68 -5.93
N THR A 13 -19.99 -6.13 -6.68
CA THR A 13 -18.86 -5.33 -6.19
C THR A 13 -19.28 -4.21 -5.25
N PRO A 14 -20.32 -3.39 -5.51
CA PRO A 14 -20.71 -2.30 -4.60
C PRO A 14 -21.10 -2.77 -3.20
N VAL A 15 -21.77 -3.93 -3.11
CA VAL A 15 -22.21 -4.51 -1.83
C VAL A 15 -21.05 -5.21 -1.16
N THR A 16 -20.28 -6.01 -1.89
CA THR A 16 -19.16 -6.76 -1.33
C THR A 16 -18.02 -5.88 -0.87
N SER A 17 -17.72 -4.77 -1.56
CA SER A 17 -16.73 -3.79 -1.12
C SER A 17 -17.14 -3.12 0.19
N LEU A 18 -18.42 -2.75 0.32
CA LEU A 18 -18.96 -2.11 1.53
C LEU A 18 -18.96 -3.09 2.70
N LEU A 19 -19.45 -4.31 2.50
CA LEU A 19 -19.46 -5.33 3.55
C LEU A 19 -18.05 -5.75 3.97
N ALA A 20 -17.09 -5.82 3.03
CA ALA A 20 -15.70 -6.09 3.36
C ALA A 20 -15.09 -4.94 4.18
N ALA A 21 -15.31 -3.67 3.80
CA ALA A 21 -14.83 -2.51 4.54
C ALA A 21 -15.43 -2.44 5.96
N LEU A 22 -16.74 -2.63 6.10
CA LEU A 22 -17.42 -2.64 7.39
C LEU A 22 -16.99 -3.82 8.27
N GLY A 23 -16.87 -5.01 7.67
CA GLY A 23 -16.37 -6.20 8.36
C GLY A 23 -14.95 -6.01 8.87
N TRP A 24 -14.07 -5.44 8.04
CA TRP A 24 -12.70 -5.12 8.44
C TRP A 24 -12.65 -4.08 9.56
N ALA A 25 -13.40 -2.99 9.44
CA ALA A 25 -13.50 -1.96 10.48
C ALA A 25 -14.05 -2.53 11.80
N SER A 26 -15.02 -3.44 11.74
CA SER A 26 -15.55 -4.13 12.92
C SER A 26 -14.48 -4.99 13.61
N LEU A 27 -13.65 -5.70 12.83
CA LEU A 27 -12.55 -6.51 13.36
C LEU A 27 -11.49 -5.62 14.04
N LEU A 28 -11.08 -4.53 13.38
CA LEU A 28 -10.15 -3.55 13.94
C LEU A 28 -10.67 -2.94 15.24
N HIS A 29 -11.95 -2.59 15.29
CA HIS A 29 -12.56 -2.02 16.49
C HIS A 29 -12.65 -3.02 17.65
N ARG A 30 -12.85 -4.31 17.36
CA ARG A 30 -12.91 -5.38 18.39
C ARG A 30 -11.54 -5.78 18.92
N GLY A 31 -10.48 -5.67 18.10
CA GLY A 31 -9.13 -6.09 18.45
C GLY A 31 -8.08 -5.03 18.13
N PRO A 32 -8.18 -3.79 18.66
CA PRO A 32 -7.27 -2.71 18.31
C PRO A 32 -5.81 -3.02 18.68
N MET A 33 -5.58 -3.85 19.71
CA MET A 33 -4.22 -4.29 20.09
C MET A 33 -3.58 -5.28 19.11
N LEU A 34 -4.37 -5.88 18.22
CA LEU A 34 -3.90 -6.82 17.19
C LEU A 34 -3.62 -6.12 15.87
N ALA A 35 -4.06 -4.86 15.71
CA ALA A 35 -3.91 -4.11 14.48
C ALA A 35 -2.44 -3.75 14.25
N GLY A 36 -1.94 -4.12 13.08
CA GLY A 36 -0.65 -3.69 12.56
C GLY A 36 -0.78 -2.65 11.45
N PRO A 37 0.36 -2.10 10.98
CA PRO A 37 0.37 -1.09 9.91
C PRO A 37 -0.27 -1.57 8.60
N ALA A 38 -0.17 -2.87 8.31
CA ALA A 38 -0.81 -3.48 7.14
C ALA A 38 -2.33 -3.42 7.23
N ASP A 39 -2.89 -3.54 8.44
CA ASP A 39 -4.33 -3.60 8.64
C ASP A 39 -4.98 -2.22 8.48
N ASP A 40 -4.30 -1.17 8.92
CA ASP A 40 -4.70 0.22 8.69
C ASP A 40 -4.68 0.55 7.19
N THR A 41 -3.65 0.10 6.49
CA THR A 41 -3.50 0.31 5.04
C THR A 41 -4.57 -0.47 4.26
N MET A 42 -4.88 -1.69 4.69
CA MET A 42 -5.98 -2.50 4.14
C MET A 42 -7.33 -1.82 4.31
N ALA A 43 -7.59 -1.21 5.48
CA ALA A 43 -8.82 -0.45 5.71
C ALA A 43 -8.98 0.69 4.69
N ILE A 44 -7.91 1.45 4.46
CA ILE A 44 -7.88 2.54 3.47
C ILE A 44 -8.19 2.02 2.06
N LEU A 45 -7.54 0.93 1.65
CA LEU A 45 -7.78 0.30 0.34
C LEU A 45 -9.23 -0.12 0.17
N LEU A 46 -9.82 -0.79 1.17
CA LEU A 46 -11.22 -1.22 1.14
C LEU A 46 -12.19 -0.04 1.03
N TRP A 47 -11.96 1.03 1.79
CA TRP A 47 -12.78 2.25 1.68
C TRP A 47 -12.62 2.95 0.33
N CYS A 48 -11.41 2.98 -0.24
CA CYS A 48 -11.19 3.48 -1.58
C CYS A 48 -11.91 2.64 -2.65
N LEU A 49 -12.03 1.32 -2.45
CA LEU A 49 -12.80 0.43 -3.34
C LEU A 49 -14.31 0.68 -3.28
N VAL A 50 -14.85 1.08 -2.11
CA VAL A 50 -16.25 1.51 -1.97
C VAL A 50 -16.52 2.79 -2.76
N ILE A 51 -15.61 3.75 -2.67
CA ILE A 51 -15.74 5.05 -3.35
C ILE A 51 -15.53 4.88 -4.87
N GLY A 52 -14.50 4.13 -5.26
CA GLY A 52 -14.12 3.90 -6.65
C GLY A 52 -15.08 3.00 -7.41
N ALA A 53 -14.99 3.05 -8.75
CA ALA A 53 -15.75 2.17 -9.64
C ALA A 53 -14.96 0.89 -9.96
N SER A 54 -14.56 0.16 -8.92
CA SER A 54 -13.72 -1.04 -9.03
C SER A 54 -14.38 -2.18 -9.82
N GLY A 55 -15.72 -2.24 -9.83
CA GLY A 55 -16.51 -3.29 -10.48
C GLY A 55 -16.83 -3.08 -11.96
N GLU A 56 -16.24 -2.08 -12.65
CA GLU A 56 -16.65 -1.75 -14.03
C GLU A 56 -15.75 -2.30 -15.15
N HIS A 57 -14.58 -2.88 -14.82
CA HIS A 57 -13.64 -3.43 -15.81
C HIS A 57 -13.30 -4.89 -15.56
N PHE A 58 -12.53 -5.17 -14.50
CA PHE A 58 -12.04 -6.51 -14.18
C PHE A 58 -12.88 -7.15 -13.07
N SER A 59 -14.14 -7.43 -13.37
CA SER A 59 -15.10 -8.05 -12.44
C SER A 59 -16.08 -8.97 -13.17
N VAL A 60 -16.65 -9.94 -12.45
CA VAL A 60 -17.78 -10.73 -12.96
C VAL A 60 -18.98 -9.82 -13.28
N ASP A 61 -19.20 -8.78 -12.48
CA ASP A 61 -20.25 -7.78 -12.73
C ASP A 61 -20.10 -7.11 -14.11
N ALA A 62 -18.88 -6.66 -14.46
CA ALA A 62 -18.60 -6.04 -15.76
C ALA A 62 -18.80 -7.02 -16.92
N MET A 63 -18.39 -8.27 -16.74
CA MET A 63 -18.61 -9.32 -17.73
C MET A 63 -20.10 -9.61 -17.96
N VAL A 64 -20.90 -9.66 -16.89
CA VAL A 64 -22.36 -9.85 -16.97
C VAL A 64 -23.03 -8.63 -17.61
N HIS A 65 -22.69 -7.41 -17.19
CA HIS A 65 -23.22 -6.18 -17.79
C HIS A 65 -22.93 -6.10 -19.29
N ARG A 66 -21.71 -6.46 -19.71
CA ARG A 66 -21.33 -6.51 -21.12
C ARG A 66 -22.13 -7.56 -21.90
N ARG A 67 -22.39 -8.73 -21.32
CA ARG A 67 -23.23 -9.79 -21.94
C ARG A 67 -24.69 -9.37 -22.07
N LEU A 68 -25.21 -8.61 -21.10
CA LEU A 68 -26.59 -8.10 -21.09
C LEU A 68 -26.77 -6.82 -21.91
N GLY A 69 -25.71 -6.28 -22.52
CA GLY A 69 -25.76 -5.03 -23.29
C GLY A 69 -25.96 -3.78 -22.43
N TRP A 70 -25.76 -3.86 -21.11
CA TRP A 70 -25.84 -2.72 -20.22
C TRP A 70 -24.60 -1.85 -20.36
N HIS A 71 -24.78 -0.65 -20.90
CA HIS A 71 -23.74 0.36 -21.05
C HIS A 71 -23.76 1.29 -19.84
N SER A 72 -23.09 0.90 -18.77
CA SER A 72 -22.86 1.79 -17.63
C SER A 72 -21.79 2.82 -18.02
N GLY A 73 -22.15 4.11 -18.04
CA GLY A 73 -21.20 5.19 -18.28
C GLY A 73 -20.10 5.21 -17.21
N ARG A 74 -18.85 5.39 -17.62
CA ARG A 74 -17.68 5.39 -16.71
C ARG A 74 -17.76 6.59 -15.74
N PRO A 75 -17.93 6.41 -14.43
CA PRO A 75 -17.99 7.49 -13.46
C PRO A 75 -16.57 8.01 -13.21
N ARG A 76 -16.14 8.91 -14.10
CA ARG A 76 -14.82 9.57 -14.06
C ARG A 76 -14.56 10.25 -12.72
N VAL A 77 -15.60 10.83 -12.10
CA VAL A 77 -15.50 11.54 -10.82
C VAL A 77 -15.13 10.59 -9.68
N ARG A 78 -15.86 9.48 -9.52
CA ARG A 78 -15.60 8.47 -8.47
C ARG A 78 -14.20 7.89 -8.59
N THR A 79 -13.77 7.60 -9.82
CA THR A 79 -12.43 7.07 -10.10
C THR A 79 -11.35 8.09 -9.73
N ARG A 80 -11.50 9.36 -10.14
CA ARG A 80 -10.56 10.43 -9.76
C ARG A 80 -10.51 10.66 -8.25
N MET A 81 -11.65 10.63 -7.57
CA MET A 81 -11.72 10.76 -6.12
C MET A 81 -10.98 9.61 -5.42
N ALA A 82 -11.25 8.36 -5.81
CA ALA A 82 -10.57 7.20 -5.23
C ALA A 82 -9.05 7.25 -5.46
N VAL A 83 -8.59 7.58 -6.68
CA VAL A 83 -7.16 7.69 -6.96
C VAL A 83 -6.51 8.84 -6.18
N GLY A 84 -7.19 9.99 -6.06
CA GLY A 84 -6.72 11.10 -5.23
C GLY A 84 -6.61 10.72 -3.75
N LEU A 85 -7.59 9.99 -3.21
CA LEU A 85 -7.52 9.48 -1.84
C LEU A 85 -6.34 8.51 -1.66
N LEU A 86 -6.13 7.58 -2.59
CA LEU A 86 -4.98 6.66 -2.55
C LEU A 86 -3.65 7.44 -2.56
N GLN A 87 -3.52 8.47 -3.39
CA GLN A 87 -2.35 9.34 -3.44
C GLN A 87 -2.12 10.05 -2.10
N VAL A 88 -3.15 10.69 -1.53
CA VAL A 88 -3.04 11.40 -0.25
C VAL A 88 -2.61 10.44 0.87
N HIS A 89 -3.24 9.26 0.96
CA HIS A 89 -2.88 8.28 2.00
C HIS A 89 -1.47 7.73 1.79
N ALA A 90 -1.04 7.46 0.56
CA ALA A 90 0.32 7.04 0.27
C ALA A 90 1.36 8.09 0.74
N ALA A 91 1.11 9.39 0.48
CA ALA A 91 1.97 10.47 0.96
C ALA A 91 1.99 10.55 2.50
N VAL A 92 0.81 10.58 3.12
CA VAL A 92 0.68 10.76 4.57
C VAL A 92 1.27 9.59 5.34
N ILE A 93 1.03 8.34 4.91
CA ILE A 93 1.61 7.15 5.55
C ILE A 93 3.13 7.14 5.40
N SER A 94 3.64 7.44 4.20
CA SER A 94 5.10 7.50 3.96
C SER A 94 5.75 8.59 4.81
N LEU A 95 5.13 9.77 4.90
CA LEU A 95 5.61 10.86 5.74
C LEU A 95 5.55 10.51 7.23
N ALA A 96 4.49 9.86 7.69
CA ALA A 96 4.35 9.43 9.07
C ALA A 96 5.40 8.38 9.45
N ALA A 97 5.64 7.40 8.58
CA ALA A 97 6.71 6.41 8.74
C ALA A 97 8.08 7.10 8.83
N LEU A 98 8.38 7.98 7.88
CA LEU A 98 9.63 8.77 7.85
C LEU A 98 9.82 9.54 9.16
N LEU A 99 8.83 10.31 9.59
CA LEU A 99 8.91 11.10 10.83
C LEU A 99 9.02 10.23 12.08
N ALA A 100 8.43 9.04 12.08
CA ALA A 100 8.59 8.09 13.18
C ALA A 100 10.01 7.51 13.22
N GLN A 101 10.59 7.21 12.06
CA GLN A 101 11.97 6.70 11.94
C GLN A 101 13.00 7.75 12.34
N LEU A 102 12.84 9.00 11.89
CA LEU A 102 13.75 10.11 12.22
C LEU A 102 13.82 10.43 13.73
N LYS A 103 12.88 9.95 14.55
CA LYS A 103 12.94 10.07 16.01
C LYS A 103 13.86 9.06 16.69
N GLY A 104 14.27 8.00 16.00
CA GLY A 104 15.10 6.94 16.57
C GLY A 104 16.58 7.08 16.20
N ASP A 105 17.47 7.06 17.20
CA ASP A 105 18.93 7.17 16.99
C ASP A 105 19.49 6.08 16.08
N VAL A 106 18.87 4.88 16.11
CA VAL A 106 19.26 3.73 15.28
C VAL A 106 19.12 3.98 13.77
N TRP A 107 18.25 4.91 13.39
CA TRP A 107 18.04 5.30 12.01
C TRP A 107 19.14 6.25 11.53
N TRP A 108 19.60 7.14 12.41
CA TRP A 108 20.69 8.08 12.13
C TRP A 108 22.06 7.42 12.10
N ASN A 109 22.31 6.43 12.97
CA ASN A 109 23.57 5.71 12.99
C ASN A 109 23.64 4.54 11.99
N GLY A 110 22.60 4.33 11.16
CA GLY A 110 22.59 3.31 10.10
C GLY A 110 22.40 1.87 10.58
N THR A 111 21.95 1.65 11.82
CA THR A 111 21.82 0.29 12.41
C THR A 111 20.37 -0.22 12.51
N ALA A 112 19.37 0.60 12.15
CA ALA A 112 17.95 0.25 12.35
C ALA A 112 17.54 -1.07 11.68
N VAL A 113 17.96 -1.30 10.43
CA VAL A 113 17.62 -2.53 9.70
C VAL A 113 18.18 -3.77 10.39
N TRP A 114 19.37 -3.68 11.00
CA TRP A 114 19.94 -4.77 11.79
C TRP A 114 19.11 -5.04 13.06
N TRP A 115 18.74 -3.98 13.79
CA TRP A 115 17.87 -4.11 14.98
C TRP A 115 16.50 -4.69 14.67
N ILE A 116 15.98 -4.46 13.47
CA ILE A 116 14.73 -5.04 13.02
C ILE A 116 14.94 -6.51 12.60
N ALA A 117 16.00 -6.81 11.85
CA ALA A 117 16.32 -8.16 11.36
C ALA A 117 16.56 -9.19 12.49
N THR A 118 17.01 -8.73 13.66
CA THR A 118 17.19 -9.58 14.85
C THR A 118 15.88 -9.95 15.55
N ARG A 119 14.76 -9.27 15.24
CA ARG A 119 13.44 -9.59 15.80
C ARG A 119 12.84 -10.80 15.07
N LYS A 120 12.18 -11.69 15.82
CA LYS A 120 11.48 -12.86 15.26
C LYS A 120 10.13 -12.54 14.62
N PRO A 121 9.26 -11.70 15.23
CA PRO A 121 7.95 -11.40 14.64
C PRO A 121 8.08 -10.66 13.31
N GLY A 122 7.26 -11.04 12.31
CA GLY A 122 7.20 -10.38 10.99
C GLY A 122 8.37 -10.66 10.05
N ARG A 123 9.40 -11.38 10.52
CA ARG A 123 10.58 -11.73 9.75
C ARG A 123 10.28 -12.88 8.78
N VAL A 124 10.28 -12.57 7.48
CA VAL A 124 10.08 -13.54 6.39
C VAL A 124 11.38 -14.11 5.84
N VAL A 125 12.45 -13.32 5.84
CA VAL A 125 13.78 -13.72 5.36
C VAL A 125 14.80 -13.38 6.44
N ASP A 126 15.69 -14.33 6.75
CA ASP A 126 16.79 -14.10 7.68
C ASP A 126 17.97 -13.47 6.92
N ILE A 127 18.11 -12.14 7.04
CA ILE A 127 19.21 -11.36 6.47
C ILE A 127 20.31 -11.04 7.50
N THR A 128 20.17 -11.52 8.74
CA THR A 128 21.00 -11.09 9.87
C THR A 128 22.48 -11.42 9.63
N GLY A 129 22.78 -12.58 9.03
CA GLY A 129 24.14 -12.97 8.69
C GLY A 129 24.80 -12.05 7.66
N LEU A 130 24.06 -11.64 6.62
CA LEU A 130 24.55 -10.72 5.59
C LEU A 130 24.84 -9.33 6.16
N LEU A 131 23.97 -8.84 7.04
CA LEU A 131 24.14 -7.54 7.71
C LEU A 131 25.31 -7.55 8.69
N LEU A 132 25.57 -8.69 9.36
CA LEU A 132 26.70 -8.85 10.28
C LEU A 132 28.05 -8.80 9.54
N GLN A 133 28.09 -9.25 8.29
CA GLN A 133 29.30 -9.28 7.46
C GLN A 133 29.67 -7.90 6.89
N SER A 134 28.74 -6.94 6.83
CA SER A 134 28.98 -5.64 6.22
C SER A 134 28.18 -4.52 6.88
N GLU A 135 28.89 -3.68 7.64
CA GLU A 135 28.33 -2.44 8.21
C GLU A 135 27.85 -1.48 7.12
N TYR A 136 28.60 -1.36 6.02
CA TYR A 136 28.21 -0.53 4.88
C TYR A 136 26.89 -0.96 4.27
N LEU A 137 26.65 -2.27 4.14
CA LEU A 137 25.38 -2.78 3.64
C LEU A 137 24.22 -2.42 4.59
N CYS A 138 24.41 -2.61 5.90
CA CYS A 138 23.40 -2.24 6.90
C CYS A 138 23.08 -0.74 6.85
N ASN A 139 24.12 0.09 6.74
CA ASN A 139 24.00 1.54 6.68
C ASN A 139 23.25 1.99 5.41
N VAL A 140 23.63 1.48 4.24
CA VAL A 140 22.97 1.78 2.96
C VAL A 140 21.50 1.34 2.98
N LEU A 141 21.18 0.16 3.50
CA LEU A 141 19.79 -0.31 3.59
C LEU A 141 18.97 0.53 4.56
N THR A 142 19.54 0.91 5.71
CA THR A 142 18.87 1.74 6.71
C THR A 142 18.51 3.11 6.16
N HIS A 143 19.47 3.82 5.57
CA HIS A 143 19.20 5.12 4.96
C HIS A 143 18.39 5.00 3.67
N GLY A 144 18.52 3.90 2.93
CA GLY A 144 17.74 3.62 1.73
C GLY A 144 16.22 3.57 2.01
N VAL A 145 15.81 3.00 3.14
CA VAL A 145 14.39 3.01 3.58
C VAL A 145 13.90 4.44 3.78
N ILE A 146 14.63 5.25 4.56
CA ILE A 146 14.27 6.65 4.86
C ILE A 146 14.21 7.50 3.59
N VAL A 147 15.24 7.39 2.74
CA VAL A 147 15.32 8.13 1.48
C VAL A 147 14.14 7.74 0.59
N TRP A 148 13.79 6.45 0.51
CA TRP A 148 12.64 6.00 -0.26
C TRP A 148 11.32 6.58 0.26
N GLU A 149 11.07 6.53 1.57
CA GLU A 149 9.86 7.08 2.18
C GLU A 149 9.74 8.60 1.94
N ALA A 150 10.86 9.33 2.00
CA ALA A 150 10.91 10.75 1.65
C ALA A 150 10.61 11.00 0.16
N ILE A 151 11.18 10.20 -0.73
CA ILE A 151 10.90 10.25 -2.17
C ILE A 151 9.42 10.02 -2.44
N VAL A 152 8.76 9.07 -1.77
CA VAL A 152 7.33 8.85 -1.98
C VAL A 152 6.50 9.99 -1.39
N ALA A 153 6.80 10.44 -0.17
CA ALA A 153 6.04 11.51 0.50
C ALA A 153 5.96 12.81 -0.33
N VAL A 154 7.05 13.15 -1.03
CA VAL A 154 7.17 14.38 -1.83
C VAL A 154 6.97 14.11 -3.33
N GLY A 155 7.57 13.06 -3.86
CA GLY A 155 7.67 12.79 -5.29
C GLY A 155 6.37 12.34 -5.97
N ILE A 156 5.36 11.88 -5.22
CA ILE A 156 4.07 11.50 -5.83
C ILE A 156 3.19 12.69 -6.23
N TRP A 157 3.54 13.91 -5.82
CA TRP A 157 2.74 15.11 -6.11
C TRP A 157 3.03 15.74 -7.46
N PHE A 158 4.24 15.56 -7.99
CA PHE A 158 4.63 16.13 -9.27
C PHE A 158 4.40 15.13 -10.39
N THR A 159 3.68 15.53 -11.44
CA THR A 159 3.28 14.64 -12.54
C THR A 159 4.46 13.91 -13.22
N LEU A 160 5.62 14.57 -13.31
CA LEU A 160 6.84 14.01 -13.88
C LEU A 160 7.43 12.89 -13.00
N SER A 161 7.57 13.13 -11.69
CA SER A 161 8.16 12.15 -10.76
C SER A 161 7.16 11.08 -10.35
N GLN A 162 5.86 11.40 -10.29
CA GLN A 162 4.81 10.52 -9.78
C GLN A 162 4.79 9.17 -10.49
N LYS A 163 4.89 9.15 -11.84
CA LYS A 163 4.93 7.91 -12.62
C LYS A 163 6.18 7.08 -12.30
N MET A 164 7.34 7.72 -12.20
CA MET A 164 8.60 7.04 -11.90
C MET A 164 8.59 6.47 -10.49
N VAL A 165 8.21 7.29 -9.50
CA VAL A 165 8.11 6.90 -8.09
C VAL A 165 7.11 5.76 -7.91
N ALA A 166 5.94 5.83 -8.54
CA ALA A 166 4.94 4.78 -8.46
C ALA A 166 5.42 3.44 -9.07
N ARG A 167 6.10 3.49 -10.22
CA ARG A 167 6.65 2.28 -10.87
C ARG A 167 7.77 1.65 -10.05
N THR A 168 8.72 2.47 -9.61
CA THR A 168 9.82 2.02 -8.74
C THR A 168 9.27 1.47 -7.41
N GLY A 169 8.19 2.06 -6.90
CA GLY A 169 7.50 1.60 -5.70
C GLY A 169 6.93 0.20 -5.77
N LEU A 170 6.58 -0.30 -6.96
CA LEU A 170 6.15 -1.70 -7.12
C LEU A 170 7.23 -2.70 -6.69
N VAL A 171 8.51 -2.31 -6.76
CA VAL A 171 9.65 -3.13 -6.37
C VAL A 171 10.18 -2.73 -4.99
N VAL A 172 10.32 -1.42 -4.74
CA VAL A 172 10.95 -0.95 -3.51
C VAL A 172 10.06 -1.14 -2.29
N TRP A 173 8.73 -0.96 -2.39
CA TRP A 173 7.85 -1.16 -1.23
C TRP A 173 7.87 -2.58 -0.66
N PRO A 174 7.80 -3.66 -1.47
CA PRO A 174 8.01 -5.02 -0.96
C PRO A 174 9.36 -5.21 -0.25
N ILE A 175 10.45 -4.64 -0.81
CA ILE A 175 11.78 -4.71 -0.20
C ILE A 175 11.78 -3.98 1.15
N VAL A 176 11.26 -2.76 1.20
CA VAL A 176 11.12 -1.98 2.44
C VAL A 176 10.29 -2.76 3.47
N GLY A 177 9.18 -3.39 3.05
CA GLY A 177 8.36 -4.23 3.92
C GLY A 177 9.14 -5.41 4.52
N ILE A 178 10.02 -6.05 3.75
CA ILE A 178 10.91 -7.12 4.28
C ILE A 178 11.94 -6.54 5.25
N LEU A 179 12.61 -5.44 4.89
CA LEU A 179 13.63 -4.79 5.72
C LEU A 179 13.07 -4.26 7.05
N THR A 180 11.81 -3.87 7.06
CA THR A 180 11.09 -3.34 8.23
C THR A 180 10.29 -4.42 8.99
N ALA A 181 10.42 -5.69 8.61
CA ALA A 181 9.66 -6.82 9.17
C ALA A 181 8.12 -6.65 9.10
N CYS A 182 7.65 -5.88 8.12
CA CYS A 182 6.24 -5.61 7.83
C CYS A 182 5.93 -5.87 6.34
N PRO A 183 6.05 -7.11 5.84
CA PRO A 183 5.94 -7.42 4.41
C PRO A 183 4.56 -7.11 3.82
N LEU A 184 3.49 -7.39 4.57
CA LEU A 184 2.12 -7.07 4.14
C LEU A 184 1.89 -5.57 4.03
N TRP A 185 2.52 -4.77 4.88
CA TRP A 185 2.45 -3.32 4.79
C TRP A 185 3.19 -2.81 3.55
N GLY A 186 4.38 -3.34 3.26
CA GLY A 186 5.09 -3.04 2.02
C GLY A 186 4.26 -3.39 0.77
N LEU A 187 3.61 -4.55 0.74
CA LEU A 187 2.70 -4.89 -0.36
C LEU A 187 1.50 -3.93 -0.44
N ALA A 188 0.90 -3.58 0.70
CA ALA A 188 -0.22 -2.64 0.72
C ALA A 188 0.19 -1.24 0.21
N MET A 189 1.37 -0.74 0.60
CA MET A 189 1.92 0.51 0.08
C MET A 189 2.19 0.44 -1.43
N ALA A 190 2.70 -0.69 -1.94
CA ALA A 190 2.83 -0.91 -3.37
C ALA A 190 1.46 -0.77 -4.07
N THR A 191 0.42 -1.41 -3.52
CA THR A 191 -0.94 -1.35 -4.10
C THR A 191 -1.56 0.05 -4.11
N LEU A 192 -1.32 0.87 -3.07
CA LEU A 192 -1.76 2.28 -3.06
C LEU A 192 -1.20 3.07 -4.25
N THR A 193 0.03 2.76 -4.66
CA THR A 193 0.73 3.50 -5.73
C THR A 193 0.43 3.01 -7.14
N ILE A 194 -0.16 1.81 -7.32
CA ILE A 194 -0.44 1.23 -8.65
C ILE A 194 -1.22 2.20 -9.57
N PRO A 195 -2.33 2.82 -9.15
CA PRO A 195 -3.11 3.68 -10.05
C PRO A 195 -2.34 4.92 -10.52
N LEU A 196 -1.36 5.36 -9.73
CA LEU A 196 -0.54 6.53 -10.04
C LEU A 196 0.43 6.28 -11.20
N THR A 197 0.65 5.02 -11.59
CA THR A 197 1.49 4.65 -12.74
C THR A 197 0.88 5.05 -14.09
N GLN A 198 -0.42 5.31 -14.15
CA GLN A 198 -1.18 5.49 -15.40
C GLN A 198 -1.71 6.92 -15.63
N LEU A 199 -1.70 7.80 -14.62
CA LEU A 199 -2.48 9.06 -14.61
C LEU A 199 -2.18 10.08 -15.73
N VAL A 200 -1.00 10.09 -16.36
CA VAL A 200 -0.67 11.10 -17.41
C VAL A 200 -1.16 10.70 -18.81
N ASN A 201 -1.81 9.55 -18.99
CA ASN A 201 -2.28 9.15 -20.32
C ASN A 201 -3.69 9.70 -20.68
N ASP A 202 -4.40 10.31 -19.71
CA ASP A 202 -5.79 10.75 -19.86
C ASP A 202 -6.01 12.26 -19.61
N ALA A 203 -4.95 13.08 -19.71
CA ALA A 203 -5.01 14.54 -19.62
C ALA A 203 -4.99 15.19 -21.00
#